data_AF-A0A5T3TQU3-F1
#
_entry.id   AF-A0A5T3TQU3-F1
#
_cell.length_a   1.000
_cell.length_b   1.000
_cell.length_c   1.000
_cell.angle_alpha   90.00
_cell.angle_beta   90.00
_cell.angle_gamma   90.00
#
_symmetry.space_group_name_H-M   'P 1'
#
loop_
_entity.id
_entity.type
_entity.pdbx_description
1 polymer ?
#
loop_
_entity_poly.entity_id
_entity_poly.type
_entity_poly.pdbx_seq_one_letter_code
_entity_poly.pdbx_strand_id
1 'polypeptide(L)'
;VGQIDTGPYFCIKTVKANGSGIPVVACAVSKQSIWAPSFKELLDQARYFYSTGQSVRIHVQKNIWTYPLFVNTFSANALVGLSSCSATQCFGPK
;
A
#
# COMPACT_ATOMS: atom_id res chain seq x y z
N VAL A 1 -7.72 -5.73 6.55
CA VAL A 1 -7.55 -4.82 7.71
C VAL A 1 -7.41 -5.69 8.94
N GLY A 2 -6.58 -5.33 9.91
CA GLY A 2 -6.38 -6.07 11.15
C GLY A 2 -5.69 -5.22 12.22
N GLN A 3 -5.14 -5.85 13.25
CA GLN A 3 -4.37 -5.20 14.30
C GLN A 3 -3.07 -5.99 14.59
N ILE A 4 -1.96 -5.28 14.80
CA ILE A 4 -0.66 -5.84 15.22
C ILE A 4 -0.02 -4.91 16.26
N ASP A 5 0.48 -5.46 17.38
CA ASP A 5 1.12 -4.71 18.47
C ASP A 5 0.40 -3.40 18.84
N THR A 6 -0.93 -3.47 18.98
CA THR A 6 -1.87 -2.35 19.26
C THR A 6 -2.11 -1.34 18.13
N GLY A 7 -1.39 -1.45 17.01
CA GLY A 7 -1.59 -0.64 15.81
C GLY A 7 -2.61 -1.27 14.85
N PRO A 8 -3.75 -0.62 14.54
CA PRO A 8 -4.57 -1.05 13.42
C PRO A 8 -3.76 -0.95 12.13
N TYR A 9 -3.91 -1.93 11.24
CA TYR A 9 -3.20 -1.97 9.97
C TYR A 9 -4.12 -2.33 8.81
N PHE A 10 -3.70 -1.95 7.62
CA PHE A 10 -4.26 -2.49 6.39
C PHE A 10 -3.15 -2.83 5.40
N CYS A 11 -3.42 -3.78 4.53
CA CYS A 11 -2.54 -4.18 3.45
C CYS A 11 -3.34 -4.19 2.15
N ILE A 12 -2.68 -3.85 1.05
CA ILE A 12 -3.22 -3.94 -0.31
C ILE A 12 -2.34 -4.83 -1.17
N LYS A 13 -2.96 -5.54 -2.11
CA LYS A 13 -2.31 -6.27 -3.18
C LYS A 13 -2.71 -5.63 -4.49
N THR A 14 -1.73 -5.21 -5.28
CA THR A 14 -1.96 -4.62 -6.61
C THR A 14 -1.34 -5.50 -7.68
N VAL A 15 -2.03 -5.66 -8.79
CA VAL A 15 -1.55 -6.35 -10.00
C VAL A 15 -1.49 -5.33 -11.15
N LYS A 16 -0.66 -5.58 -12.16
CA LYS A 16 -0.69 -4.72 -13.35
C LYS A 16 -2.01 -4.91 -14.08
N ALA A 17 -2.58 -3.82 -14.60
CA ALA A 17 -3.86 -3.83 -15.31
C ALA A 17 -3.88 -4.76 -16.53
N ASN A 18 -2.74 -4.98 -17.17
CA ASN A 18 -2.59 -5.88 -18.32
C ASN A 18 -2.37 -7.36 -17.93
N GLY A 19 -2.50 -7.71 -16.65
CA GLY A 19 -2.32 -9.08 -16.14
C GLY A 19 -0.88 -9.57 -16.05
N SER A 20 0.11 -8.75 -16.42
CA SER A 20 1.53 -9.13 -16.40
C SER A 20 2.22 -8.84 -15.07
N GLY A 21 3.38 -9.46 -14.86
CA GLY A 21 4.28 -9.16 -13.73
C GLY A 21 3.85 -9.78 -12.40
N ILE A 22 4.63 -9.48 -11.35
CA ILE A 22 4.42 -10.03 -10.00
C ILE A 22 3.55 -9.06 -9.20
N PRO A 23 2.54 -9.55 -8.43
CA PRO A 23 1.75 -8.70 -7.55
C PRO A 23 2.64 -7.95 -6.54
N VAL A 24 2.33 -6.68 -6.30
CA VAL A 24 2.96 -5.88 -5.25
C VAL A 24 2.05 -5.88 -4.03
N VAL A 25 2.60 -6.24 -2.87
CA VAL A 25 1.92 -6.15 -1.57
C VAL A 25 2.60 -5.07 -0.74
N ALA A 26 1.81 -4.20 -0.12
CA ALA A 26 2.28 -3.19 0.82
C ALA A 26 1.25 -2.96 1.93
N CYS A 27 1.73 -2.56 3.10
CA CYS A 27 0.91 -2.33 4.28
C CYS A 27 1.20 -0.96 4.90
N ALA A 28 0.22 -0.42 5.61
CA ALA A 28 0.40 0.67 6.55
C ALA A 28 -0.08 0.21 7.93
N VAL A 29 0.65 0.61 8.97
CA VAL A 29 0.34 0.28 10.37
C VAL A 29 0.25 1.60 11.14
N SER A 30 -0.86 1.84 11.82
CA SER A 30 -1.06 3.06 12.59
C SER A 30 -0.04 3.16 13.74
N LYS A 31 0.44 4.37 14.01
CA LYS A 31 1.44 4.70 15.06
C LYS A 31 2.80 4.00 14.91
N GLN A 32 3.07 3.33 13.79
CA GLN A 32 4.36 2.69 13.52
C GLN A 32 4.95 3.19 12.19
N SER A 33 6.28 3.29 12.14
CA SER A 33 7.08 3.90 11.06
C SER A 33 6.90 5.42 10.91
N ILE A 34 7.79 6.04 10.13
CA ILE A 34 7.72 7.48 9.79
C ILE A 34 6.46 7.86 8.99
N TRP A 35 5.78 6.87 8.41
CA TRP A 35 4.60 7.06 7.57
C TRP A 35 3.27 7.01 8.36
N ALA A 36 3.35 6.74 9.66
CA ALA A 36 2.18 6.69 10.55
C ALA A 36 1.26 7.92 10.46
N PRO A 37 1.75 9.18 10.30
CA PRO A 37 0.88 10.34 10.21
C PRO A 37 -0.14 10.28 9.06
N SER A 38 0.21 9.60 7.96
CA SER A 38 -0.65 9.50 6.76
C SER A 38 -1.53 8.24 6.75
N PHE A 39 -1.59 7.49 7.85
CA PHE A 39 -2.27 6.19 7.89
C PHE A 39 -3.73 6.28 7.46
N LYS A 40 -4.46 7.29 7.95
CA LYS A 40 -5.89 7.46 7.67
C LYS A 40 -6.12 7.81 6.20
N GLU A 41 -5.36 8.75 5.68
CA GLU A 41 -5.46 9.25 4.31
C GLU A 41 -5.14 8.13 3.32
N LEU A 42 -4.08 7.36 3.60
CA LEU A 42 -3.72 6.19 2.79
C LEU A 42 -4.79 5.10 2.85
N LEU A 43 -5.41 4.85 4.02
CA LEU A 43 -6.49 3.88 4.15
C LEU A 43 -7.73 4.29 3.34
N ASP A 44 -8.15 5.55 3.49
CA ASP A 44 -9.34 6.07 2.81
C ASP A 44 -9.12 6.12 1.29
N GLN A 45 -7.93 6.53 0.85
CA GLN A 45 -7.58 6.53 -0.58
C GLN A 45 -7.43 5.12 -1.16
N ALA A 46 -6.86 4.18 -0.39
CA ALA A 46 -6.76 2.78 -0.80
C ALA A 46 -8.16 2.16 -0.98
N ARG A 47 -9.09 2.46 -0.07
CA ARG A 47 -10.50 2.03 -0.19
C ARG A 47 -11.17 2.64 -1.41
N TYR A 48 -10.97 3.92 -1.66
CA TYR A 48 -11.50 4.59 -2.85
C TYR A 48 -11.00 3.90 -4.13
N PHE A 49 -9.68 3.74 -4.30
CA PHE A 49 -9.13 3.09 -5.48
C PHE A 49 -9.49 1.60 -5.58
N TYR A 50 -9.63 0.90 -4.45
CA TYR A 50 -10.14 -0.46 -4.43
C TYR A 50 -11.58 -0.54 -4.93
N SER A 51 -12.43 0.41 -4.55
CA SER A 51 -13.84 0.45 -4.98
C SER A 51 -14.02 0.79 -6.46
N THR A 52 -13.17 1.66 -7.01
CA THR A 52 -13.29 2.05 -8.42
C THR A 52 -12.53 1.14 -9.38
N GLY A 53 -11.52 0.39 -8.90
CA GLY A 53 -10.70 -0.48 -9.74
C GLY A 53 -9.84 0.26 -10.77
N GLN A 54 -9.70 1.58 -10.66
CA GLN A 54 -8.95 2.38 -11.63
C GLN A 54 -7.44 2.11 -11.55
N SER A 55 -6.74 2.35 -12.66
CA SER A 55 -5.27 2.22 -12.72
C SER A 55 -4.59 3.23 -11.82
N VAL A 56 -3.64 2.73 -11.00
CA VAL A 56 -2.90 3.55 -10.03
C VAL A 56 -1.42 3.19 -10.00
N ARG A 57 -0.61 4.16 -9.58
CA ARG A 57 0.78 3.92 -9.15
C ARG A 57 0.80 3.80 -7.64
N ILE A 58 1.34 2.68 -7.18
CA ILE A 58 1.64 2.43 -5.77
C ILE A 58 3.08 2.86 -5.46
N HIS A 59 3.25 3.64 -4.40
CA HIS A 59 4.57 4.06 -3.91
C HIS A 59 4.87 3.32 -2.61
N VAL A 60 6.05 2.70 -2.53
CA VAL A 60 6.45 1.89 -1.38
C VAL A 60 7.85 2.23 -0.90
N GLN A 61 8.06 2.11 0.42
CA GLN A 61 9.40 1.98 0.99
C GLN A 61 9.60 0.54 1.44
N LYS A 62 10.68 -0.11 0.96
CA LYS A 62 10.99 -1.51 1.27
C LYS A 62 11.59 -1.66 2.66
N ASN A 63 11.50 -2.87 3.22
CA ASN A 63 12.17 -3.31 4.45
C ASN A 63 11.79 -2.49 5.70
N ILE A 64 10.52 -2.11 5.84
CA ILE A 64 10.00 -1.36 6.98
C ILE A 64 9.38 -2.27 8.04
N TRP A 65 8.57 -3.24 7.61
CA TRP A 65 7.97 -4.20 8.56
C TRP A 65 8.94 -5.35 8.82
N THR A 66 9.15 -5.67 10.09
CA THR A 66 10.16 -6.64 10.53
C THR A 66 9.59 -7.89 11.19
N TYR A 67 8.31 -7.89 11.59
CA TYR A 67 7.69 -9.05 12.23
C TYR A 67 7.57 -10.23 11.25
N PRO A 68 8.28 -11.36 11.46
CA PRO A 68 8.47 -12.38 10.42
C PRO A 68 7.16 -12.98 9.89
N LEU A 69 6.22 -13.31 10.77
CA LEU A 69 4.94 -13.90 10.35
C LEU A 69 4.08 -12.91 9.55
N PHE A 70 4.16 -11.61 9.86
CA PHE A 70 3.46 -10.56 9.12
C PHE A 70 4.09 -10.36 7.74
N VAL A 71 5.42 -10.30 7.68
CA VAL A 71 6.17 -10.15 6.43
C VAL A 71 5.94 -11.35 5.51
N ASN A 72 5.95 -12.58 6.04
CA ASN A 72 5.71 -13.80 5.28
C ASN A 72 4.27 -13.89 4.73
N THR A 73 3.30 -13.34 5.47
CA THR A 73 1.89 -13.32 5.04
C THR A 73 1.62 -12.21 4.01
N PHE A 74 2.25 -11.06 4.20
CA PHE A 74 2.06 -9.86 3.37
C PHE A 74 3.34 -9.46 2.65
N SER A 75 4.11 -8.53 3.22
CA SER A 75 5.43 -8.12 2.77
C SER A 75 6.09 -7.19 3.80
N ALA A 76 7.37 -6.86 3.60
CA ALA A 76 8.07 -5.84 4.37
C ALA A 76 7.86 -4.41 3.85
N ASN A 77 7.00 -4.19 2.86
CA ASN A 77 6.81 -2.89 2.21
C ASN A 77 5.84 -2.01 2.99
N ALA A 78 6.28 -0.80 3.35
CA ALA A 78 5.38 0.26 3.78
C ALA A 78 4.73 0.94 2.57
N LEU A 79 3.41 1.11 2.61
CA LEU A 79 2.69 1.94 1.66
C LEU A 79 2.91 3.41 2.02
N VAL A 80 3.43 4.20 1.07
CA VAL A 80 3.80 5.61 1.31
C VAL A 80 3.07 6.60 0.40
N GLY A 81 2.34 6.11 -0.62
CA GLY A 81 1.57 6.96 -1.51
C GLY A 81 0.79 6.18 -2.55
N LEU A 82 -0.27 6.80 -3.07
CA LEU A 82 -1.09 6.29 -4.17
C LEU A 82 -1.37 7.43 -5.14
N SER A 83 -1.17 7.20 -6.43
CA SER A 83 -1.39 8.18 -7.49
C SER A 83 -2.30 7.60 -8.57
N SER A 84 -3.26 8.38 -9.06
CA SER A 84 -4.06 7.99 -10.22
C SER A 84 -3.22 7.93 -11.49
N CYS A 85 -3.59 7.05 -12.42
CA CYS A 85 -2.97 6.94 -13.73
C CYS A 85 -3.99 7.14 -14.84
N SER A 86 -3.62 7.97 -15.83
CA SER A 86 -4.25 7.99 -17.14
C SER A 86 -3.65 6.90 -18.03
N ALA A 87 -4.09 6.82 -19.29
CA ALA A 87 -3.54 5.89 -20.28
C ALA A 87 -2.04 6.11 -20.55
N THR A 88 -1.52 7.32 -20.33
CA THR A 88 -0.15 7.69 -20.72
C THR A 88 0.79 7.93 -19.55
N GLN A 89 0.27 8.37 -18.39
CA GLN A 89 1.10 8.69 -17.24
C GLN A 89 0.35 8.63 -15.91
N CYS A 90 1.09 8.57 -14.82
CA CYS A 90 0.55 8.66 -13.46
C CYS A 90 0.88 10.02 -12.83
N PHE A 91 -0.08 10.57 -12.09
CA PHE A 91 0.03 11.86 -11.43
C PHE A 91 0.69 11.71 -10.05
N GLY A 92 2.02 11.65 -10.05
CA GLY A 92 2.84 11.53 -8.84
C GLY A 92 4.34 11.46 -9.15
N PRO A 93 5.20 11.41 -8.12
CA PRO A 93 6.64 11.33 -8.29
C PRO A 93 7.07 10.10 -9.11
N LYS A 94 8.18 10.24 -9.84
CA LYS A 94 8.77 9.24 -10.74
C LYS A 94 10.17 8.87 -10.28
#